data_AF-A0A843IYX5-F1
#
_entry.id   AF-A0A843IYX5-F1
#
_cell.length_a   1.000
_cell.length_b   1.000
_cell.length_c   1.000
_cell.angle_alpha   90.00
_cell.angle_beta   90.00
_cell.angle_gamma   90.00
#
_symmetry.space_group_name_H-M   'P 1'
#
loop_
_entity.id
_entity.type
_entity.pdbx_description
1 polymer ?
#
loop_
_entity_poly.entity_id
_entity_poly.type
_entity_poly.pdbx_seq_one_letter_code
_entity_poly.pdbx_strand_id
1 'polypeptide(L)'
;MRDGKTVYDPIHGSISVSGVFLQLMDRHEMQRLRHIRQLGLSNTVFPGANHTRFEHSLGVYHLSGCMAQALDLSKEETDIIRAAAMLHDVFHPPFSHTLERTMESLTGCDHMEMSRRLVFGEAPSYRKRDAGFFDGVEPISVLLEDNGISPEAVCDLIINPVSDLGWFDKESGERKSYFASKDYAHQIIHGPVDADQMDYLMRDAHYTGVNHGSIDAERILSQMALHNDKVVLRKGGITAAEGLMVSRSLMYSTVYYHKTVKVIEAMLRRAVELSGQDYSELYLMTDADLVTMLLSEGGRPADLM
;
A
#
# COMPACT_ATOMS: atom_id res chain seq x y z
N MET A 1 -18.30 -22.43 3.71
CA MET A 1 -17.48 -21.36 3.10
C MET A 1 -16.17 -21.97 2.66
N ARG A 2 -15.44 -21.39 1.69
CA ARG A 2 -14.12 -21.92 1.33
C ARG A 2 -13.15 -21.56 2.46
N ASP A 3 -12.54 -22.55 3.11
CA ASP A 3 -11.65 -22.32 4.26
C ASP A 3 -10.30 -21.69 3.87
N GLY A 4 -9.96 -21.67 2.58
CA GLY A 4 -8.79 -20.99 2.05
C GLY A 4 -8.73 -20.99 0.52
N LYS A 5 -7.81 -20.21 -0.02
CA LYS A 5 -7.53 -20.06 -1.45
C LYS A 5 -6.03 -19.92 -1.66
N THR A 6 -5.51 -20.61 -2.66
CA THR A 6 -4.14 -20.38 -3.16
C THR A 6 -4.23 -19.49 -4.40
N VAL A 7 -3.49 -18.39 -4.39
CA VAL A 7 -3.34 -17.44 -5.49
C VAL A 7 -1.94 -17.60 -6.05
N TYR A 8 -1.82 -17.82 -7.35
CA TYR A 8 -0.51 -17.82 -8.01
C TYR A 8 -0.10 -16.37 -8.28
N ASP A 9 1.11 -16.04 -7.85
CA ASP A 9 1.74 -14.74 -8.00
C ASP A 9 3.09 -14.92 -8.72
N PRO A 10 3.41 -14.11 -9.73
CA PRO A 10 4.63 -14.29 -10.52
C PRO A 10 5.93 -13.98 -9.75
N ILE A 11 5.83 -13.28 -8.63
CA ILE A 11 6.97 -12.87 -7.80
C ILE A 11 7.20 -13.87 -6.67
N HIS A 12 6.13 -14.22 -5.95
CA HIS A 12 6.19 -15.04 -4.73
C HIS A 12 5.73 -16.49 -4.93
N GLY A 13 5.39 -16.88 -6.15
CA GLY A 13 4.95 -18.23 -6.48
C GLY A 13 3.50 -18.49 -6.05
N SER A 14 3.29 -19.08 -4.88
CA SER A 14 1.94 -19.44 -4.39
C SER A 14 1.65 -18.76 -3.05
N ILE A 15 0.70 -17.84 -3.04
CA ILE A 15 0.26 -17.15 -1.83
C ILE A 15 -1.02 -17.81 -1.32
N SER A 16 -0.99 -18.25 -0.06
CA SER A 16 -2.17 -18.84 0.60
C SER A 16 -2.90 -17.78 1.41
N VAL A 17 -4.22 -17.68 1.21
CA VAL A 17 -5.10 -16.73 1.89
C VAL A 17 -6.28 -17.49 2.47
N SER A 18 -6.57 -17.31 3.76
CA SER A 18 -7.59 -18.06 4.50
C SER A 18 -8.28 -17.22 5.57
N GLY A 19 -9.44 -17.69 6.05
CA GLY A 19 -10.16 -17.05 7.16
C GLY A 19 -10.55 -15.60 6.86
N VAL A 20 -10.36 -14.71 7.84
CA VAL A 20 -10.66 -13.27 7.71
C VAL A 20 -9.93 -12.60 6.56
N PHE A 21 -8.70 -13.02 6.23
CA PHE A 21 -7.94 -12.43 5.12
C PHE A 21 -8.54 -12.76 3.75
N LEU A 22 -9.21 -13.91 3.61
CA LEU A 22 -9.94 -14.25 2.39
C LEU A 22 -11.18 -13.35 2.27
N GLN A 23 -11.86 -13.09 3.38
CA GLN A 23 -13.00 -12.18 3.42
C GLN A 23 -12.58 -10.74 3.12
N LEU A 24 -11.47 -10.25 3.72
CA LEU A 24 -10.86 -8.94 3.44
C LEU A 24 -10.47 -8.83 1.96
N MET A 25 -9.81 -9.85 1.40
CA MET A 25 -9.43 -9.85 0.00
C MET A 25 -10.65 -9.76 -0.93
N ASP A 26 -11.77 -10.41 -0.59
CA ASP A 26 -13.00 -10.42 -1.39
C ASP A 26 -13.86 -9.15 -1.24
N ARG A 27 -13.49 -8.23 -0.32
CA ARG A 27 -14.15 -6.93 -0.14
C ARG A 27 -14.09 -6.07 -1.40
N HIS A 28 -15.15 -5.30 -1.67
CA HIS A 28 -15.19 -4.42 -2.86
C HIS A 28 -14.12 -3.33 -2.80
N GLU A 29 -13.78 -2.85 -1.61
CA GLU A 29 -12.69 -1.89 -1.40
C GLU A 29 -11.36 -2.45 -1.91
N MET A 30 -11.08 -3.73 -1.62
CA MET A 30 -9.89 -4.44 -2.10
C MET A 30 -9.99 -4.79 -3.59
N GLN A 31 -11.13 -5.30 -4.05
CA GLN A 31 -11.30 -5.68 -5.46
C GLN A 31 -11.17 -4.47 -6.41
N ARG A 32 -11.49 -3.24 -5.94
CA ARG A 32 -11.23 -2.00 -6.68
C ARG A 32 -9.77 -1.87 -7.11
N LEU A 33 -8.83 -2.30 -6.27
CA LEU A 33 -7.39 -2.18 -6.52
C LEU A 33 -6.93 -3.00 -7.74
N ARG A 34 -7.75 -3.94 -8.25
CA ARG A 34 -7.48 -4.64 -9.52
C ARG A 34 -7.56 -3.72 -10.74
N HIS A 35 -8.13 -2.54 -10.58
CA HIS A 35 -8.37 -1.58 -11.63
C HIS A 35 -7.57 -0.28 -11.42
N ILE A 36 -6.58 -0.33 -10.54
CA ILE A 36 -5.64 0.77 -10.28
C ILE A 36 -4.24 0.21 -10.51
N ARG A 37 -3.54 0.74 -11.51
CA ARG A 37 -2.17 0.33 -11.81
C ARG A 37 -1.21 0.76 -10.71
N GLN A 38 -0.27 -0.12 -10.36
CA GLN A 38 0.76 0.16 -9.36
C GLN A 38 1.59 1.39 -9.78
N LEU A 39 2.07 1.38 -11.03
CA LEU A 39 2.96 2.40 -11.60
C LEU A 39 2.23 3.46 -12.43
N GLY A 40 0.91 3.60 -12.26
CA GLY A 40 0.09 4.59 -12.96
C GLY A 40 0.29 4.57 -14.47
N LEU A 41 0.80 5.68 -15.02
CA LEU A 41 0.99 5.88 -16.47
C LEU A 41 2.32 5.35 -17.00
N SER A 42 3.11 4.66 -16.16
CA SER A 42 4.42 4.12 -16.57
C SER A 42 4.32 3.11 -17.70
N ASN A 43 3.16 2.47 -17.89
CA ASN A 43 2.90 1.54 -19.00
C ASN A 43 3.03 2.17 -20.39
N THR A 44 2.96 3.51 -20.50
CA THR A 44 3.19 4.25 -21.74
C THR A 44 4.65 4.20 -22.21
N VAL A 45 5.58 3.97 -21.29
CA VAL A 45 7.03 3.84 -21.55
C VAL A 45 7.51 2.40 -21.36
N PHE A 46 6.95 1.70 -20.37
CA PHE A 46 7.26 0.32 -20.04
C PHE A 46 6.01 -0.55 -20.27
N PRO A 47 5.74 -1.02 -21.51
CA PRO A 47 4.47 -1.66 -21.87
C PRO A 47 4.07 -2.86 -21.03
N GLY A 48 5.01 -3.52 -20.33
CA GLY A 48 4.73 -4.62 -19.41
C GLY A 48 4.23 -4.20 -18.03
N ALA A 49 4.37 -2.91 -17.63
CA ALA A 49 3.99 -2.37 -16.33
C ALA A 49 2.47 -2.19 -16.15
N ASN A 50 1.71 -3.27 -16.33
CA ASN A 50 0.25 -3.30 -16.19
C ASN A 50 -0.21 -3.90 -14.86
N HIS A 51 0.72 -4.27 -13.98
CA HIS A 51 0.40 -4.79 -12.67
C HIS A 51 -0.32 -3.74 -11.82
N THR A 52 -1.09 -4.24 -10.88
CA THR A 52 -2.11 -3.51 -10.13
C THR A 52 -1.75 -3.41 -8.66
N ARG A 53 -2.42 -2.50 -7.94
CA ARG A 53 -2.26 -2.40 -6.49
C ARG A 53 -2.74 -3.66 -5.77
N PHE A 54 -3.73 -4.36 -6.33
CA PHE A 54 -4.28 -5.57 -5.72
C PHE A 54 -3.21 -6.67 -5.54
N GLU A 55 -2.45 -6.99 -6.59
CA GLU A 55 -1.42 -8.04 -6.50
C GLU A 55 -0.22 -7.60 -5.65
N HIS A 56 0.09 -6.31 -5.65
CA HIS A 56 1.07 -5.73 -4.74
C HIS A 56 0.64 -5.89 -3.27
N SER A 57 -0.56 -5.45 -2.87
CA SER A 57 -1.07 -5.63 -1.51
C SER A 57 -1.09 -7.10 -1.06
N LEU A 58 -1.34 -8.03 -1.99
CA LEU A 58 -1.31 -9.47 -1.72
C LEU A 58 0.12 -9.99 -1.49
N GLY A 59 1.09 -9.45 -2.22
CA GLY A 59 2.51 -9.71 -2.01
C GLY A 59 3.04 -9.11 -0.70
N VAL A 60 2.64 -7.89 -0.35
CA VAL A 60 2.99 -7.26 0.96
C VAL A 60 2.36 -8.04 2.12
N TYR A 61 1.11 -8.50 1.98
CA TYR A 61 0.49 -9.43 2.93
C TYR A 61 1.31 -10.72 3.12
N HIS A 62 1.82 -11.29 2.02
CA HIS A 62 2.62 -12.51 2.06
C HIS A 62 3.96 -12.27 2.78
N LEU A 63 4.71 -11.27 2.32
CA LEU A 63 6.04 -10.95 2.85
C LEU A 63 5.98 -10.49 4.31
N SER A 64 4.99 -9.68 4.70
CA SER A 64 4.83 -9.26 6.11
C SER A 64 4.57 -10.46 7.02
N GLY A 65 3.82 -11.46 6.54
CA GLY A 65 3.66 -12.74 7.22
C GLY A 65 4.97 -13.54 7.36
N CYS A 66 5.79 -13.56 6.31
CA CYS A 66 7.12 -14.20 6.36
C CYS A 66 8.06 -13.47 7.32
N MET A 67 8.03 -12.14 7.34
CA MET A 67 8.81 -11.31 8.26
C MET A 67 8.38 -11.55 9.71
N ALA A 68 7.07 -11.54 9.99
CA ALA A 68 6.53 -11.84 11.31
C ALA A 68 6.95 -13.24 11.79
N GLN A 69 6.95 -14.24 10.90
CA GLN A 69 7.44 -15.58 11.22
C GLN A 69 8.95 -15.60 11.48
N ALA A 70 9.76 -14.90 10.69
CA ALA A 70 11.20 -14.82 10.89
C ALA A 70 11.59 -14.14 12.21
N LEU A 71 10.73 -13.24 12.69
CA LEU A 71 10.88 -12.51 13.95
C LEU A 71 10.22 -13.22 15.15
N ASP A 72 9.61 -14.39 14.93
CA ASP A 72 8.92 -15.20 15.94
C ASP A 72 7.80 -14.43 16.67
N LEU A 73 7.03 -13.64 15.91
CA LEU A 73 5.91 -12.86 16.45
C LEU A 73 4.71 -13.75 16.77
N SER A 74 3.89 -13.31 17.74
CA SER A 74 2.67 -14.04 18.09
C SER A 74 1.67 -14.04 16.93
N LYS A 75 0.71 -14.98 16.97
CA LYS A 75 -0.37 -15.04 15.98
C LYS A 75 -1.17 -13.73 15.94
N GLU A 76 -1.49 -13.17 17.10
CA GLU A 76 -2.24 -11.91 17.23
C GLU A 76 -1.51 -10.74 16.55
N GLU A 77 -0.21 -10.60 16.81
CA GLU A 77 0.62 -9.57 16.16
C GLU A 77 0.73 -9.80 14.66
N THR A 78 0.92 -11.05 14.26
CA THR A 78 1.00 -11.44 12.84
C THR A 78 -0.30 -11.11 12.10
N ASP A 79 -1.45 -11.37 12.72
CA ASP A 79 -2.75 -11.14 12.09
C ASP A 79 -3.03 -9.62 11.92
N ILE A 80 -2.66 -8.79 12.91
CA ILE A 80 -2.73 -7.32 12.82
C ILE A 80 -1.80 -6.80 11.71
N ILE A 81 -0.53 -7.23 11.69
CA ILE A 81 0.45 -6.83 10.68
C ILE A 81 -0.02 -7.22 9.28
N ARG A 82 -0.55 -8.43 9.11
CA ARG A 82 -1.08 -8.90 7.82
C ARG A 82 -2.31 -8.12 7.37
N ALA A 83 -3.21 -7.76 8.29
CA ALA A 83 -4.37 -6.94 7.97
C ALA A 83 -3.92 -5.54 7.51
N ALA A 84 -3.00 -4.91 8.25
CA ALA A 84 -2.42 -3.62 7.86
C ALA A 84 -1.69 -3.71 6.51
N ALA A 85 -0.86 -4.73 6.29
CA ALA A 85 -0.19 -4.98 5.03
C ALA A 85 -1.14 -5.18 3.84
N MET A 86 -2.27 -5.87 4.05
CA MET A 86 -3.27 -6.05 3.01
C MET A 86 -4.01 -4.75 2.69
N LEU A 87 -4.24 -3.91 3.70
CA LEU A 87 -5.06 -2.69 3.58
C LEU A 87 -4.25 -1.41 3.34
N HIS A 88 -2.91 -1.43 3.42
CA HIS A 88 -2.08 -0.20 3.36
C HIS A 88 -2.35 0.66 2.11
N ASP A 89 -2.73 -0.01 1.02
CA ASP A 89 -2.95 0.58 -0.30
C ASP A 89 -4.43 0.86 -0.63
N VAL A 90 -5.36 0.52 0.29
CA VAL A 90 -6.81 0.47 0.05
C VAL A 90 -7.42 1.83 -0.32
N PHE A 91 -6.73 2.94 0.00
CA PHE A 91 -7.20 4.29 -0.25
C PHE A 91 -6.60 4.95 -1.51
N HIS A 92 -5.69 4.27 -2.22
CA HIS A 92 -5.06 4.92 -3.37
C HIS A 92 -6.07 5.32 -4.46
N PRO A 93 -5.97 6.55 -4.99
CA PRO A 93 -6.78 7.01 -6.10
C PRO A 93 -6.29 6.43 -7.44
N PRO A 94 -7.06 6.59 -8.53
CA PRO A 94 -6.61 6.36 -9.90
C PRO A 94 -5.24 6.97 -10.17
N PHE A 95 -4.34 6.23 -10.83
CA PHE A 95 -2.95 6.64 -11.08
C PHE A 95 -2.14 7.04 -9.82
N SER A 96 -2.68 6.74 -8.64
CA SER A 96 -2.08 6.82 -7.31
C SER A 96 -1.24 8.09 -7.05
N HIS A 97 0.08 7.96 -6.91
CA HIS A 97 1.02 9.03 -6.53
C HIS A 97 0.92 10.27 -7.43
N THR A 98 0.39 10.11 -8.64
CA THR A 98 0.14 11.23 -9.55
C THR A 98 -0.88 12.21 -8.97
N LEU A 99 -1.95 11.69 -8.36
CA LEU A 99 -3.13 12.43 -7.92
C LEU A 99 -3.29 12.47 -6.39
N GLU A 100 -2.47 11.75 -5.65
CA GLU A 100 -2.44 11.77 -4.18
C GLU A 100 -2.40 13.20 -3.61
N ARG A 101 -1.41 14.01 -4.02
CA ARG A 101 -1.31 15.42 -3.61
C ARG A 101 -2.49 16.29 -4.06
N THR A 102 -3.05 15.99 -5.24
CA THR A 102 -4.23 16.71 -5.74
C THR A 102 -5.43 16.40 -4.86
N MET A 103 -5.60 15.13 -4.49
CA MET A 103 -6.67 14.69 -3.59
C MET A 103 -6.50 15.31 -2.20
N GLU A 104 -5.31 15.25 -1.59
CA GLU A 104 -5.01 15.88 -0.29
C GLU A 104 -5.31 17.39 -0.30
N SER A 105 -4.94 18.09 -1.37
CA SER A 105 -5.22 19.51 -1.52
C SER A 105 -6.71 19.82 -1.67
N LEU A 106 -7.52 18.88 -2.15
CA LEU A 106 -8.95 19.07 -2.39
C LEU A 106 -9.79 18.63 -1.20
N THR A 107 -9.43 17.53 -0.54
CA THR A 107 -10.13 16.99 0.63
C THR A 107 -9.70 17.67 1.93
N GLY A 108 -8.49 18.24 1.97
CA GLY A 108 -7.86 18.74 3.20
C GLY A 108 -7.47 17.64 4.18
N CYS A 109 -7.62 16.36 3.78
CA CYS A 109 -7.24 15.19 4.56
C CYS A 109 -6.07 14.49 3.88
N ASP A 110 -5.07 14.15 4.68
CA ASP A 110 -4.02 13.23 4.22
C ASP A 110 -4.64 11.87 3.83
N HIS A 111 -4.05 11.19 2.84
CA HIS A 111 -4.50 9.90 2.34
C HIS A 111 -4.56 8.84 3.46
N MET A 112 -3.73 9.00 4.47
CA MET A 112 -3.68 8.12 5.64
C MET A 112 -4.89 8.30 6.57
N GLU A 113 -5.28 9.54 6.88
CA GLU A 113 -6.48 9.80 7.69
C GLU A 113 -7.75 9.27 7.00
N MET A 114 -7.79 9.39 5.67
CA MET A 114 -8.90 8.87 4.90
C MET A 114 -8.94 7.33 4.86
N SER A 115 -7.79 6.65 4.86
CA SER A 115 -7.74 5.19 5.06
C SER A 115 -8.42 4.79 6.37
N ARG A 116 -8.18 5.52 7.46
CA ARG A 116 -8.87 5.31 8.75
C ARG A 116 -10.38 5.41 8.59
N ARG A 117 -10.82 6.53 8.03
CA ARG A 117 -12.25 6.82 7.85
C ARG A 117 -12.94 5.76 6.99
N LEU A 118 -12.27 5.25 5.95
CA LEU A 118 -12.79 4.15 5.15
C LEU A 118 -12.91 2.85 5.96
N VAL A 119 -11.89 2.48 6.73
CA VAL A 119 -11.89 1.26 7.54
C VAL A 119 -13.01 1.27 8.58
N PHE A 120 -13.22 2.41 9.25
CA PHE A 120 -14.27 2.59 10.27
C PHE A 120 -15.66 2.90 9.68
N GLY A 121 -15.80 3.07 8.37
CA GLY A 121 -17.08 3.41 7.72
C GLY A 121 -17.52 4.87 7.91
N GLU A 122 -16.61 5.76 8.29
CA GLU A 122 -16.80 7.21 8.42
C GLU A 122 -16.64 7.97 7.08
N ALA A 123 -16.21 7.25 6.05
CA ALA A 123 -16.20 7.69 4.65
C ALA A 123 -16.95 6.67 3.78
N PRO A 124 -17.59 7.09 2.69
CA PRO A 124 -18.20 6.18 1.73
C PRO A 124 -17.18 5.15 1.22
N SER A 125 -17.58 3.88 1.10
CA SER A 125 -16.70 2.82 0.56
C SER A 125 -17.02 2.45 -0.89
N TYR A 126 -18.08 3.03 -1.45
CA TYR A 126 -18.53 2.82 -2.82
C TYR A 126 -19.21 4.09 -3.35
N ARG A 127 -19.29 4.21 -4.68
CA ARG A 127 -19.95 5.35 -5.33
C ARG A 127 -21.45 5.22 -5.22
N LYS A 128 -22.18 6.34 -5.17
CA LYS A 128 -23.66 6.36 -5.09
C LYS A 128 -24.35 5.49 -6.15
N ARG A 129 -23.79 5.41 -7.36
CA ARG A 129 -24.33 4.56 -8.45
C ARG A 129 -24.23 3.06 -8.18
N ASP A 130 -23.31 2.65 -7.32
CA ASP A 130 -23.01 1.25 -6.98
C ASP A 130 -23.76 0.80 -5.70
N ALA A 131 -24.58 1.68 -5.09
CA ALA A 131 -25.30 1.41 -3.85
C ALA A 131 -26.16 0.13 -3.91
N GLY A 132 -26.79 -0.15 -5.06
CA GLY A 132 -27.61 -1.37 -5.22
C GLY A 132 -26.84 -2.70 -5.02
N PHE A 133 -25.50 -2.67 -5.02
CA PHE A 133 -24.65 -3.85 -4.81
C PHE A 133 -24.02 -3.92 -3.42
N PHE A 134 -23.69 -2.76 -2.85
CA PHE A 134 -22.87 -2.66 -1.64
C PHE A 134 -23.57 -2.01 -0.45
N ASP A 135 -24.84 -1.60 -0.62
CA ASP A 135 -25.64 -1.10 0.50
C ASP A 135 -25.86 -2.20 1.55
N GLY A 136 -25.71 -1.82 2.82
CA GLY A 136 -25.74 -2.75 3.95
C GLY A 136 -24.49 -3.61 4.15
N VAL A 137 -23.44 -3.45 3.33
CA VAL A 137 -22.14 -4.09 3.60
C VAL A 137 -21.50 -3.40 4.81
N GLU A 138 -21.20 -4.17 5.85
CA GLU A 138 -20.60 -3.66 7.07
C GLU A 138 -19.20 -3.09 6.84
N PRO A 139 -18.75 -2.11 7.63
CA PRO A 139 -17.39 -1.58 7.56
C PRO A 139 -16.31 -2.65 7.78
N ILE A 140 -15.09 -2.36 7.32
CA ILE A 140 -13.94 -3.26 7.50
C ILE A 140 -13.63 -3.45 8.98
N SER A 141 -13.82 -2.41 9.81
CA SER A 141 -13.63 -2.47 11.26
C SER A 141 -14.45 -3.59 11.91
N VAL A 142 -15.73 -3.73 11.55
CA VAL A 142 -16.61 -4.79 12.09
C VAL A 142 -16.07 -6.18 11.73
N LEU A 143 -15.67 -6.38 10.47
CA LEU A 143 -15.08 -7.64 10.02
C LEU A 143 -13.79 -7.99 10.79
N LEU A 144 -12.95 -6.99 11.09
CA LEU A 144 -11.73 -7.18 11.87
C LEU A 144 -12.06 -7.53 13.33
N GLU A 145 -12.96 -6.79 13.96
CA GLU A 145 -13.40 -7.01 15.36
C GLU A 145 -14.01 -8.40 15.57
N ASP A 146 -14.91 -8.82 14.67
CA ASP A 146 -15.54 -10.14 14.71
C ASP A 146 -14.54 -11.30 14.63
N ASN A 147 -13.34 -11.04 14.13
CA ASN A 147 -12.25 -12.00 14.01
C ASN A 147 -11.12 -11.76 15.02
N GLY A 148 -11.33 -10.87 16.00
CA GLY A 148 -10.37 -10.60 17.08
C GLY A 148 -9.15 -9.79 16.66
N ILE A 149 -9.25 -9.02 15.56
CA ILE A 149 -8.20 -8.11 15.10
C ILE A 149 -8.63 -6.67 15.42
N SER A 150 -7.81 -5.92 16.16
CA SER A 150 -8.14 -4.52 16.49
C SER A 150 -8.04 -3.63 15.24
N PRO A 151 -9.14 -2.97 14.82
CA PRO A 151 -9.11 -2.01 13.71
C PRO A 151 -8.21 -0.80 14.00
N GLU A 152 -8.15 -0.35 15.27
CA GLU A 152 -7.27 0.74 15.70
C GLU A 152 -5.81 0.37 15.48
N ALA A 153 -5.38 -0.80 15.94
CA ALA A 153 -4.00 -1.24 15.76
C ALA A 153 -3.63 -1.39 14.28
N VAL A 154 -4.57 -1.88 13.45
CA VAL A 154 -4.39 -1.96 11.99
C VAL A 154 -4.21 -0.57 11.38
N CYS A 155 -5.09 0.37 11.72
CA CYS A 155 -5.02 1.75 11.21
C CYS A 155 -3.76 2.47 11.69
N ASP A 156 -3.35 2.26 12.94
CA ASP A 156 -2.16 2.91 13.50
C ASP A 156 -0.88 2.46 12.80
N LEU A 157 -0.80 1.18 12.40
CA LEU A 157 0.31 0.66 11.58
C LEU A 157 0.35 1.25 10.17
N ILE A 158 -0.82 1.56 9.59
CA ILE A 158 -0.90 2.25 8.30
C ILE A 158 -0.47 3.71 8.52
N ILE A 159 -1.18 4.46 9.36
CA ILE A 159 -1.19 5.94 9.40
C ILE A 159 0.06 6.58 9.99
N ASN A 160 0.62 6.00 11.06
CA ASN A 160 1.63 6.68 11.87
C ASN A 160 2.99 6.03 11.69
N PRO A 161 3.80 6.47 10.70
CA PRO A 161 5.10 5.89 10.49
C PRO A 161 6.20 6.34 11.43
N VAL A 162 5.82 7.03 12.50
CA VAL A 162 6.76 7.51 13.49
C VAL A 162 6.83 6.49 14.62
N SER A 163 7.83 5.62 14.52
CA SER A 163 8.52 5.16 15.71
C SER A 163 9.04 6.39 16.45
N ASP A 164 8.51 6.69 17.63
CA ASP A 164 8.99 7.82 18.43
C ASP A 164 10.43 7.56 18.91
N LEU A 165 11.40 7.79 18.02
CA LEU A 165 12.82 7.90 18.32
C LEU A 165 13.12 9.36 18.62
N GLY A 166 12.57 9.83 19.74
CA GLY A 166 13.13 10.89 20.56
C GLY A 166 12.89 12.32 20.10
N TRP A 167 11.86 12.96 20.67
CA TRP A 167 11.92 14.39 20.99
C TRP A 167 11.58 14.57 22.47
N PHE A 168 12.48 15.22 23.21
CA PHE A 168 12.26 15.62 24.60
C PHE A 168 10.93 16.39 24.73
N ASP A 169 9.93 15.80 25.39
CA ASP A 169 8.78 16.53 25.90
C ASP A 169 9.23 17.31 27.14
N LYS A 170 9.33 18.65 27.01
CA LYS A 170 9.71 19.57 28.07
C LYS A 170 8.52 20.03 28.92
N GLU A 171 7.29 19.59 28.64
CA GLU A 171 6.10 20.14 29.31
C GLU A 171 5.41 19.17 30.28
N SER A 172 5.54 17.85 30.14
CA SER A 172 4.76 16.93 30.98
C SER A 172 5.45 16.41 32.24
N GLY A 173 6.77 16.50 32.39
CA GLY A 173 7.48 16.08 33.61
C GLY A 173 7.28 14.60 34.02
N GLU A 174 6.56 13.80 33.23
CA GLU A 174 6.29 12.40 33.48
C GLU A 174 7.18 11.52 32.60
N ARG A 175 7.93 10.62 33.23
CA ARG A 175 8.65 9.55 32.54
C ARG A 175 7.62 8.54 32.01
N LYS A 176 7.15 8.72 30.78
CA LYS A 176 6.51 7.64 30.02
C LYS A 176 7.53 6.50 29.85
N SER A 177 7.08 5.27 30.06
CA SER A 177 7.91 4.06 30.13
C SER A 177 8.73 3.85 28.86
N TYR A 178 10.04 3.64 29.03
CA TYR A 178 11.05 3.41 27.98
C TYR A 178 10.89 2.13 27.12
N PHE A 179 9.76 1.41 27.16
CA PHE A 179 9.68 0.02 26.64
C PHE A 179 8.31 -0.42 26.09
N ALA A 180 7.55 0.43 25.39
CA ALA A 180 6.27 0.00 24.80
C ALA A 180 5.96 0.55 23.40
N SER A 181 6.96 1.01 22.64
CA SER A 181 6.77 1.21 21.21
C SER A 181 7.07 -0.11 20.51
N LYS A 182 6.05 -0.81 20.00
CA LYS A 182 6.25 -1.94 19.07
C LYS A 182 6.72 -1.42 17.70
N ASP A 183 7.85 -0.71 17.70
CA ASP A 183 8.46 -0.07 16.53
C ASP A 183 8.69 -1.09 15.41
N TYR A 184 9.09 -2.32 15.76
CA TYR A 184 9.24 -3.41 14.81
C TYR A 184 7.99 -3.71 13.97
N ALA A 185 6.77 -3.59 14.53
CA ALA A 185 5.55 -3.93 13.81
C ALA A 185 5.29 -2.92 12.70
N HIS A 186 5.60 -1.65 12.97
CA HIS A 186 5.59 -0.58 12.00
C HIS A 186 6.67 -0.77 10.93
N GLN A 187 7.91 -1.08 11.34
CA GLN A 187 9.05 -1.33 10.44
C GLN A 187 8.88 -2.49 9.47
N ILE A 188 8.00 -3.45 9.77
CA ILE A 188 7.68 -4.56 8.86
C ILE A 188 6.91 -4.06 7.62
N ILE A 189 6.08 -3.03 7.76
CA ILE A 189 5.29 -2.47 6.66
C ILE A 189 5.99 -1.24 6.07
N HIS A 190 6.57 -0.40 6.93
CA HIS A 190 7.20 0.85 6.58
C HIS A 190 8.53 1.00 7.34
N GLY A 191 9.63 0.71 6.68
CA GLY A 191 10.95 0.72 7.27
C GLY A 191 12.06 0.82 6.22
N PRO A 192 13.33 0.78 6.63
CA PRO A 192 14.44 0.75 5.68
C PRO A 192 14.51 -0.54 4.85
N VAL A 193 13.97 -1.63 5.42
CA VAL A 193 13.85 -2.95 4.81
C VAL A 193 12.50 -3.52 5.27
N ASP A 194 11.46 -3.23 4.49
CA ASP A 194 10.06 -3.56 4.79
C ASP A 194 9.45 -4.47 3.70
N ALA A 195 8.27 -5.02 3.99
CA ALA A 195 7.53 -5.89 3.08
C ALA A 195 7.08 -5.14 1.81
N ASP A 196 6.73 -3.87 1.94
CA ASP A 196 6.29 -3.00 0.85
C ASP A 196 7.40 -2.84 -0.21
N GLN A 197 8.58 -2.37 0.21
CA GLN A 197 9.76 -2.18 -0.64
C GLN A 197 10.23 -3.47 -1.26
N MET A 198 10.26 -4.56 -0.48
CA MET A 198 10.65 -5.85 -1.03
C MET A 198 9.68 -6.31 -2.13
N ASP A 199 8.36 -6.16 -1.93
CA ASP A 199 7.39 -6.53 -2.97
C ASP A 199 7.50 -5.61 -4.19
N TYR A 200 7.35 -4.30 -4.02
CA TYR A 200 7.23 -3.41 -5.18
C TYR A 200 8.51 -3.41 -6.01
N LEU A 201 9.70 -3.49 -5.41
CA LEU A 201 10.94 -3.48 -6.19
C LEU A 201 11.08 -4.76 -7.02
N MET A 202 10.76 -5.92 -6.46
CA MET A 202 10.80 -7.19 -7.19
C MET A 202 9.73 -7.22 -8.28
N ARG A 203 8.51 -6.76 -7.96
CA ARG A 203 7.36 -6.74 -8.87
C ARG A 203 7.57 -5.77 -10.02
N ASP A 204 7.97 -4.53 -9.72
CA ASP A 204 8.21 -3.50 -10.72
C ASP A 204 9.35 -3.91 -11.66
N ALA A 205 10.44 -4.48 -11.13
CA ALA A 205 11.54 -4.98 -11.96
C ALA A 205 11.06 -6.08 -12.93
N HIS A 206 10.23 -7.01 -12.45
CA HIS A 206 9.65 -8.08 -13.26
C HIS A 206 8.78 -7.52 -14.39
N TYR A 207 7.81 -6.66 -14.07
CA TYR A 207 6.83 -6.18 -15.05
C TYR A 207 7.37 -5.09 -15.99
N THR A 208 8.35 -4.29 -15.55
CA THR A 208 9.01 -3.30 -16.43
C THR A 208 10.09 -3.92 -17.30
N GLY A 209 10.61 -5.09 -16.92
CA GLY A 209 11.80 -5.70 -17.52
C GLY A 209 13.11 -4.99 -17.16
N VAL A 210 13.07 -4.00 -16.27
CA VAL A 210 14.24 -3.27 -15.79
C VAL A 210 14.84 -4.04 -14.62
N ASN A 211 15.85 -4.87 -14.92
CA ASN A 211 16.52 -5.67 -13.90
C ASN A 211 17.83 -5.00 -13.47
N HIS A 212 17.80 -4.35 -12.31
CA HIS A 212 18.97 -3.72 -11.66
C HIS A 212 19.66 -4.61 -10.62
N GLY A 213 19.30 -5.90 -10.60
CA GLY A 213 19.76 -6.88 -9.62
C GLY A 213 18.57 -7.53 -8.90
N SER A 214 18.74 -8.80 -8.54
CA SER A 214 17.74 -9.55 -7.78
C SER A 214 17.79 -9.17 -6.31
N ILE A 215 16.65 -8.83 -5.72
CA ILE A 215 16.52 -8.69 -4.28
C ILE A 215 16.50 -10.08 -3.66
N ASP A 216 17.48 -10.36 -2.79
CA ASP A 216 17.58 -11.62 -2.07
C ASP A 216 16.70 -11.58 -0.81
N ALA A 217 15.39 -11.68 -1.05
CA ALA A 217 14.38 -11.63 0.01
C ALA A 217 14.58 -12.75 1.04
N GLU A 218 14.91 -13.96 0.60
CA GLU A 218 15.19 -15.10 1.49
C GLU A 218 16.37 -14.81 2.42
N ARG A 219 17.45 -14.22 1.89
CA ARG A 219 18.59 -13.83 2.71
C ARG A 219 18.24 -12.75 3.71
N ILE A 220 17.47 -11.74 3.32
CA ILE A 220 16.97 -10.71 4.24
C ILE A 220 16.22 -11.38 5.37
N LEU A 221 15.16 -12.15 5.06
CA LEU A 221 14.31 -12.83 6.04
C LEU A 221 15.13 -13.71 7.01
N SER A 222 16.06 -14.51 6.49
CA SER A 222 16.90 -15.39 7.32
C SER A 222 17.84 -14.64 8.30
N GLN A 223 18.13 -13.37 8.02
CA GLN A 223 19.05 -12.53 8.79
C GLN A 223 18.33 -11.48 9.63
N MET A 224 16.99 -11.39 9.55
CA MET A 224 16.18 -10.55 10.42
C MET A 224 16.23 -11.03 11.87
N ALA A 225 16.19 -10.07 12.79
CA ALA A 225 16.07 -10.29 14.22
C ALA A 225 15.41 -9.08 14.88
N LEU A 226 14.87 -9.27 16.09
CA LEU A 226 14.46 -8.18 16.95
C LEU A 226 15.60 -7.78 17.90
N HIS A 227 15.84 -6.47 18.01
CA HIS A 227 16.75 -5.91 19.01
C HIS A 227 16.21 -4.57 19.52
N ASN A 228 15.91 -4.49 20.82
CA ASN A 228 15.30 -3.32 21.47
C ASN A 228 14.04 -2.83 20.73
N ASP A 229 13.10 -3.75 20.50
CA ASP A 229 11.83 -3.50 19.81
C ASP A 229 11.97 -3.00 18.36
N LYS A 230 13.12 -3.23 17.71
CA LYS A 230 13.36 -2.87 16.32
C LYS A 230 13.72 -4.08 15.47
N VAL A 231 13.32 -4.02 14.21
CA VAL A 231 13.83 -4.89 13.15
C VAL A 231 15.28 -4.52 12.88
N VAL A 232 16.17 -5.51 13.03
CA VAL A 232 17.58 -5.40 12.68
C VAL A 232 17.99 -6.55 11.77
N LEU A 233 19.07 -6.34 11.02
CA LEU A 233 19.71 -7.39 10.22
C LEU A 233 21.03 -7.81 10.86
N ARG A 234 21.23 -9.13 10.98
CA ARG A 234 22.51 -9.72 11.34
C ARG A 234 23.53 -9.42 10.25
N LYS A 235 24.82 -9.50 10.60
CA LYS A 235 25.95 -9.22 9.68
C LYS A 235 25.87 -10.00 8.35
N GLY A 236 25.30 -11.20 8.36
CA GLY A 236 25.14 -12.01 7.15
C GLY A 236 24.15 -11.42 6.13
N GLY A 237 23.29 -10.49 6.53
CA GLY A 237 22.26 -9.86 5.68
C GLY A 237 22.67 -8.52 5.07
N ILE A 238 23.86 -8.00 5.41
CA ILE A 238 24.32 -6.67 4.95
C ILE A 238 24.29 -6.57 3.42
N THR A 239 24.89 -7.53 2.71
CA THR A 239 24.94 -7.51 1.24
C THR A 239 23.56 -7.57 0.60
N ALA A 240 22.60 -8.29 1.21
CA ALA A 240 21.24 -8.35 0.70
C ALA A 240 20.50 -7.01 0.88
N ALA A 241 20.69 -6.35 2.03
CA ALA A 241 20.15 -5.02 2.28
C ALA A 241 20.78 -3.94 1.37
N GLU A 242 22.10 -3.99 1.16
CA GLU A 242 22.80 -3.12 0.20
C GLU A 242 22.25 -3.33 -1.21
N GLY A 243 22.04 -4.58 -1.62
CA GLY A 243 21.42 -4.92 -2.90
C GLY A 243 20.02 -4.31 -3.07
N LEU A 244 19.18 -4.38 -2.04
CA LEU A 244 17.86 -3.75 -2.02
C LEU A 244 17.96 -2.23 -2.19
N MET A 245 18.84 -1.57 -1.43
CA MET A 245 19.03 -0.11 -1.51
C MET A 245 19.55 0.35 -2.88
N VAL A 246 20.50 -0.38 -3.46
CA VAL A 246 21.03 -0.10 -4.80
C VAL A 246 19.94 -0.30 -5.85
N SER A 247 19.22 -1.42 -5.80
CA SER A 247 18.11 -1.70 -6.72
C SER A 247 17.05 -0.59 -6.66
N ARG A 248 16.67 -0.17 -5.45
CA ARG A 248 15.77 0.97 -5.24
C ARG A 248 16.28 2.25 -5.89
N SER A 249 17.52 2.65 -5.64
CA SER A 249 18.11 3.86 -6.24
C SER A 249 18.07 3.82 -7.78
N LEU A 250 18.38 2.67 -8.37
CA LEU A 250 18.37 2.48 -9.82
C LEU A 250 16.95 2.45 -10.40
N MET A 251 15.98 1.86 -9.70
CA MET A 251 14.56 1.89 -10.07
C MET A 251 13.99 3.31 -10.07
N TYR A 252 14.36 4.13 -9.07
CA TYR A 252 13.97 5.55 -9.05
C TYR A 252 14.48 6.31 -10.27
N SER A 253 15.76 6.15 -10.62
CA SER A 253 16.34 6.86 -11.76
C SER A 253 15.82 6.37 -13.11
N THR A 254 15.50 5.07 -13.24
CA THR A 254 15.16 4.45 -14.53
C THR A 254 13.66 4.47 -14.80
N VAL A 255 12.85 4.10 -13.81
CA VAL A 255 11.41 3.87 -13.96
C VAL A 255 10.64 5.04 -13.36
N TYR A 256 10.75 5.26 -12.05
CA TYR A 256 9.86 6.18 -11.33
C TYR A 256 10.05 7.65 -11.72
N TYR A 257 11.28 8.06 -12.08
CA TYR A 257 11.60 9.40 -12.60
C TYR A 257 11.84 9.44 -14.11
N HIS A 258 11.34 8.45 -14.85
CA HIS A 258 11.45 8.49 -16.31
C HIS A 258 10.77 9.75 -16.85
N LYS A 259 11.53 10.59 -17.56
CA LYS A 259 11.12 11.93 -18.02
C LYS A 259 9.76 11.94 -18.74
N THR A 260 9.52 10.96 -19.62
CA THR A 260 8.28 10.88 -20.39
C THR A 260 7.09 10.56 -19.48
N VAL A 261 7.26 9.67 -18.50
CA VAL A 261 6.22 9.35 -17.52
C VAL A 261 5.88 10.60 -16.72
N LYS A 262 6.88 11.35 -16.26
CA LYS A 262 6.68 12.61 -15.52
C LYS A 262 5.95 13.69 -16.30
N VAL A 263 6.16 13.78 -17.62
CA VAL A 263 5.41 14.70 -18.48
C VAL A 263 3.94 14.27 -18.58
N ILE A 264 3.67 12.99 -18.79
CA ILE A 264 2.28 12.48 -18.91
C ILE A 264 1.55 12.60 -17.56
N GLU A 265 2.20 12.29 -16.44
CA GLU A 265 1.66 12.56 -15.09
C GLU A 265 1.27 14.03 -14.89
N ALA A 266 2.10 14.96 -15.37
CA ALA A 266 1.80 16.39 -15.30
C ALA A 266 0.63 16.79 -16.21
N MET A 267 0.49 16.17 -17.39
CA MET A 267 -0.67 16.36 -18.27
C MET A 267 -1.96 15.86 -17.60
N LEU A 268 -1.94 14.67 -16.99
CA LEU A 268 -3.09 14.13 -16.25
C LEU A 268 -3.48 15.05 -15.08
N ARG A 269 -2.53 15.46 -14.24
CA ARG A 269 -2.80 16.42 -13.16
C ARG A 269 -3.46 17.69 -13.70
N ARG A 270 -2.94 18.21 -14.81
CA ARG A 270 -3.49 19.41 -15.43
C ARG A 270 -4.89 19.19 -16.00
N ALA A 271 -5.19 18.01 -16.56
CA ALA A 271 -6.52 17.67 -17.03
C ALA A 271 -7.53 17.65 -15.87
N VAL A 272 -7.17 17.04 -14.74
CA VAL A 272 -7.96 17.02 -13.50
C VAL A 272 -8.22 18.45 -13.00
N GLU A 273 -7.19 19.28 -12.87
CA GLU A 273 -7.33 20.69 -12.47
C GLU A 273 -8.25 21.49 -13.39
N LEU A 274 -8.16 21.28 -14.71
CA LEU A 274 -8.92 22.04 -15.69
C LEU A 274 -10.38 21.60 -15.81
N SER A 275 -10.72 20.38 -15.41
CA SER A 275 -12.09 19.88 -15.45
C SER A 275 -13.03 20.65 -14.50
N GLY A 276 -12.50 21.23 -13.42
CA GLY A 276 -13.30 21.95 -12.42
C GLY A 276 -14.31 21.09 -11.65
N GLN A 277 -14.19 19.76 -11.73
CA GLN A 277 -15.05 18.81 -11.01
C GLN A 277 -14.64 18.67 -9.54
N ASP A 278 -15.58 18.22 -8.71
CA ASP A 278 -15.28 17.82 -7.34
C ASP A 278 -14.65 16.41 -7.32
N TYR A 279 -13.38 16.34 -6.89
CA TYR A 279 -12.61 15.10 -6.77
C TYR A 279 -12.45 14.64 -5.31
N SER A 280 -13.30 15.12 -4.40
CA SER A 280 -13.30 14.68 -2.99
C SER A 280 -13.50 13.17 -2.83
N GLU A 281 -14.19 12.53 -3.78
CA GLU A 281 -14.44 11.08 -3.83
C GLU A 281 -13.54 10.33 -4.85
N LEU A 282 -12.41 10.92 -5.26
CA LEU A 282 -11.52 10.32 -6.28
C LEU A 282 -11.00 8.93 -5.88
N TYR A 283 -10.82 8.66 -4.59
CA TYR A 283 -10.43 7.35 -4.05
C TYR A 283 -11.42 6.22 -4.36
N LEU A 284 -12.68 6.53 -4.70
CA LEU A 284 -13.70 5.54 -5.08
C LEU A 284 -13.63 5.16 -6.57
N MET A 285 -12.82 5.87 -7.36
CA MET A 285 -12.72 5.68 -8.80
C MET A 285 -11.61 4.68 -9.15
N THR A 286 -11.69 4.13 -10.36
CA THR A 286 -10.62 3.36 -10.99
C THR A 286 -9.90 4.18 -12.05
N ASP A 287 -8.77 3.70 -12.57
CA ASP A 287 -8.04 4.35 -13.68
C ASP A 287 -8.99 4.61 -14.87
N ALA A 288 -9.84 3.63 -15.21
CA ALA A 288 -10.75 3.73 -16.34
C ALA A 288 -11.88 4.75 -16.12
N ASP A 289 -12.39 4.85 -14.89
CA ASP A 289 -13.44 5.82 -14.56
C ASP A 289 -12.94 7.24 -14.73
N LEU A 290 -11.73 7.54 -14.26
CA LEU A 290 -11.16 8.87 -14.36
C LEU A 290 -10.89 9.26 -15.81
N VAL A 291 -10.31 8.35 -16.60
CA VAL A 291 -10.06 8.60 -18.03
C VAL A 291 -11.39 8.86 -18.77
N THR A 292 -12.40 8.04 -18.51
CA THR A 292 -13.72 8.20 -19.16
C THR A 292 -14.36 9.53 -18.80
N MET A 293 -14.28 9.92 -17.52
CA MET A 293 -14.77 11.22 -17.06
C MET A 293 -14.05 12.36 -17.79
N LEU A 294 -12.72 12.39 -17.77
CA LEU A 294 -11.93 13.47 -18.38
C LEU A 294 -12.15 13.59 -19.89
N LEU A 295 -12.31 12.47 -20.60
CA LEU A 295 -12.65 12.47 -22.02
C LEU A 295 -14.06 13.00 -22.27
N SER A 296 -15.01 12.70 -21.38
CA SER A 296 -16.41 13.15 -21.52
C SER A 296 -16.63 14.65 -21.29
N GLU A 297 -15.74 15.30 -20.52
CA GLU A 297 -15.75 16.76 -20.33
C GLU A 297 -15.49 17.51 -21.64
N GLY A 298 -14.77 16.90 -22.58
CA GLY A 298 -14.33 17.55 -23.82
C GLY A 298 -13.34 18.70 -23.55
N GLY A 299 -13.06 19.49 -24.59
CA GLY A 299 -12.16 20.64 -24.49
C GLY A 299 -10.76 20.28 -23.98
N ARG A 300 -10.15 21.19 -23.22
CA ARG A 300 -8.76 21.04 -22.77
C ARG A 300 -8.49 19.84 -21.85
N PRO A 301 -9.38 19.46 -20.91
CA PRO A 301 -9.21 18.22 -20.15
C PRO A 301 -9.10 16.99 -21.06
N ALA A 302 -9.97 16.87 -22.07
CA ALA A 302 -9.93 15.76 -23.02
C ALA A 302 -8.71 15.81 -23.95
N ASP A 303 -8.28 17.00 -24.39
CA ASP A 303 -7.09 17.18 -25.25
C ASP A 303 -5.77 16.75 -24.57
N LEU A 304 -5.75 16.67 -23.24
CA LEU A 304 -4.59 16.29 -22.43
C LEU A 304 -4.55 14.79 -22.09
N MET A 305 -5.59 14.03 -22.44
CA MET A 305 -5.71 12.58 -22.20
C MET A 305 -5.29 11.77 -23.42
#